data_AF-A0A8T4LMQ5-F1
#
_entry.id   AF-A0A8T4LMQ5-F1
#
_cell.length_a   1.000
_cell.length_b   1.000
_cell.length_c   1.000
_cell.angle_alpha   90.00
_cell.angle_beta   90.00
_cell.angle_gamma   90.00
#
_symmetry.space_group_name_H-M   'P 1'
#
loop_
_entity.id
_entity.type
_entity.pdbx_description
1 polymer ?
#
loop_
_entity_poly.entity_id
_entity_poly.type
_entity_poly.pdbx_seq_one_letter_code
_entity_poly.pdbx_strand_id
1 'polypeptide(L)'
;MDIKELQEKIKKADKDRGWDVSFLSQTFTHLIEEMGEIGRHILFRDGYKTRDLSREVNDEEFGKELADAIIFLVKIANAQGINLDEIIQKKANKNWDERFPIEKCLKDSKDYIERQQKILDSFREKLK
;
A
#
# COMPACT_ATOMS: atom_id res chain seq x y z
N MET A 1 12.61 -13.81 4.04
CA MET A 1 12.96 -12.39 4.02
C MET A 1 12.06 -11.67 4.99
N ASP A 2 12.63 -11.24 6.12
CA ASP A 2 11.99 -10.28 7.00
C ASP A 2 12.26 -8.83 6.52
N ILE A 3 11.70 -7.84 7.20
CA ILE A 3 11.86 -6.42 6.80
C ILE A 3 13.32 -5.98 6.94
N LYS A 4 14.05 -6.50 7.92
CA LYS A 4 15.45 -6.15 8.15
C LYS A 4 16.34 -6.66 7.01
N GLU A 5 16.18 -7.92 6.61
CA GLU A 5 16.88 -8.51 5.46
C GLU A 5 16.57 -7.73 4.17
N LEU A 6 15.33 -7.27 3.98
CA LEU A 6 14.94 -6.42 2.86
C LEU A 6 15.65 -5.05 2.91
N GLN A 7 15.68 -4.40 4.08
CA GLN A 7 16.38 -3.12 4.27
C GLN A 7 17.87 -3.25 3.90
N GLU A 8 18.54 -4.30 4.37
CA GLU A 8 19.96 -4.56 4.10
C GLU A 8 20.22 -4.84 2.62
N LYS A 9 19.37 -5.65 1.99
CA LYS A 9 19.47 -5.98 0.55
C LYS A 9 19.31 -4.74 -0.31
N ILE A 10 18.32 -3.89 -0.04
CA ILE A 10 18.09 -2.63 -0.78
C ILE A 10 19.23 -1.66 -0.55
N LYS A 11 19.66 -1.47 0.71
CA LYS A 11 20.77 -0.57 1.05
C LYS A 11 22.06 -0.97 0.31
N LYS A 12 22.36 -2.28 0.25
CA LYS A 12 23.49 -2.78 -0.52
C LYS A 12 23.30 -2.51 -2.02
N ALA A 13 22.13 -2.83 -2.55
CA ALA A 13 21.84 -2.66 -3.97
C ALA A 13 21.94 -1.18 -4.43
N ASP A 14 21.49 -0.24 -3.61
CA ASP A 14 21.63 1.19 -3.87
C ASP A 14 23.10 1.63 -3.84
N LYS A 15 23.84 1.22 -2.81
CA LYS A 15 25.27 1.55 -2.69
C LYS A 15 26.08 0.99 -3.85
N ASP A 16 25.84 -0.26 -4.23
CA ASP A 16 26.53 -0.92 -5.36
C ASP A 16 26.27 -0.19 -6.69
N ARG A 17 25.14 0.52 -6.81
CA ARG A 17 24.73 1.27 -8.02
C ARG A 17 24.96 2.77 -7.93
N GLY A 18 25.46 3.27 -6.78
CA GLY A 18 25.59 4.71 -6.51
C GLY A 18 24.24 5.44 -6.40
N TRP A 19 23.16 4.75 -6.09
CA TRP A 19 21.83 5.33 -5.90
C TRP A 19 21.59 5.85 -4.48
N ASP A 20 22.53 5.60 -3.55
CA ASP A 20 22.50 6.06 -2.17
C ASP A 20 22.67 7.59 -2.01
N VAL A 21 22.93 8.31 -3.10
CA VAL A 21 22.97 9.78 -3.15
C VAL A 21 21.65 10.43 -3.57
N SER A 22 20.61 9.64 -3.85
CA SER A 22 19.31 10.15 -4.28
C SER A 22 18.67 11.04 -3.21
N PHE A 23 18.07 12.17 -3.62
CA PHE A 23 17.38 13.03 -2.66
C PHE A 23 16.14 12.34 -2.12
N LEU A 24 15.86 12.54 -0.82
CA LEU A 24 14.68 11.99 -0.17
C LEU A 24 13.38 12.38 -0.90
N SER A 25 13.31 13.61 -1.42
CA SER A 25 12.17 14.09 -2.21
C SER A 25 11.95 13.26 -3.48
N GLN A 26 13.02 12.87 -4.18
CA GLN A 26 12.93 12.04 -5.39
C GLN A 26 12.46 10.63 -5.07
N THR A 27 13.03 10.02 -4.02
CA THR A 27 12.60 8.70 -3.53
C THR A 27 11.11 8.72 -3.11
N PHE A 28 10.67 9.80 -2.47
CA PHE A 28 9.26 9.99 -2.12
C PHE A 28 8.38 10.21 -3.36
N THR A 29 8.83 10.98 -4.35
CA THR A 29 8.08 11.17 -5.60
C THR A 29 7.88 9.85 -6.33
N HIS A 30 8.92 9.00 -6.43
CA HIS A 30 8.76 7.67 -7.02
C HIS A 30 7.76 6.79 -6.26
N LEU A 31 7.74 6.83 -4.92
CA LEU A 31 6.66 6.16 -4.17
C LEU A 31 5.27 6.65 -4.60
N ILE A 32 5.09 7.95 -4.83
CA ILE A 32 3.81 8.50 -5.29
C ILE A 32 3.48 8.02 -6.71
N GLU A 33 4.47 7.86 -7.59
CA GLU A 33 4.30 7.27 -8.92
C GLU A 33 3.76 5.85 -8.81
N GLU A 34 4.40 4.97 -8.01
CA GLU A 34 3.93 3.58 -7.82
C GLU A 34 2.53 3.52 -7.17
N MET A 35 2.22 4.45 -6.27
CA MET A 35 0.86 4.55 -5.70
C MET A 35 -0.18 4.96 -6.76
N GLY A 36 0.22 5.75 -7.76
CA GLY A 36 -0.60 6.08 -8.92
C GLY A 36 -0.82 4.90 -9.87
N GLU A 37 0.21 4.08 -10.07
CA GLU A 37 0.16 2.80 -10.78
C GLU A 37 -0.84 1.83 -10.11
N ILE A 38 -0.69 1.61 -8.80
CA ILE A 38 -1.63 0.83 -7.96
C ILE A 38 -3.07 1.35 -8.12
N GLY A 39 -3.25 2.67 -7.98
CA GLY A 39 -4.57 3.30 -8.12
C GLY A 39 -5.18 3.08 -9.49
N ARG A 40 -4.37 3.10 -10.55
CA ARG A 40 -4.81 2.80 -11.92
C ARG A 40 -5.35 1.38 -12.02
N HIS A 41 -4.65 0.38 -11.47
CA HIS A 41 -5.11 -1.01 -11.44
C HIS A 41 -6.43 -1.17 -10.68
N ILE A 42 -6.58 -0.53 -9.51
CA ILE A 42 -7.82 -0.57 -8.72
C ILE A 42 -8.99 0.04 -9.52
N LEU A 43 -8.79 1.18 -10.17
CA LEU A 43 -9.85 1.81 -10.98
C LEU A 43 -10.30 0.94 -12.16
N PHE A 44 -9.42 0.12 -12.73
CA PHE A 44 -9.80 -0.88 -13.73
C PHE A 44 -10.59 -2.04 -13.10
N ARG A 45 -10.12 -2.59 -11.97
CA ARG A 45 -10.82 -3.66 -11.23
C ARG A 45 -12.23 -3.28 -10.82
N ASP A 46 -12.41 -2.05 -10.36
CA ASP A 46 -13.70 -1.53 -9.90
C ASP A 46 -14.64 -1.16 -11.06
N GLY A 47 -14.20 -1.34 -12.31
CA GLY A 47 -15.00 -1.04 -13.50
C GLY A 47 -15.23 0.45 -13.75
N TYR A 48 -14.48 1.34 -13.08
CA TYR A 48 -14.55 2.79 -13.33
C TYR A 48 -13.81 3.15 -14.63
N LYS A 49 -12.61 2.59 -14.83
CA LYS A 49 -11.90 2.66 -16.11
C LYS A 49 -12.25 1.43 -16.94
N THR A 50 -12.94 1.65 -18.07
CA THR A 50 -13.44 0.57 -18.94
C THR A 50 -12.98 0.68 -20.40
N ARG A 51 -12.33 1.79 -20.79
CA ARG A 51 -12.02 2.11 -22.19
C ARG A 51 -10.72 1.48 -22.74
N ASP A 52 -9.94 0.81 -21.91
CA ASP A 52 -8.68 0.19 -22.32
C ASP A 52 -8.70 -1.31 -22.00
N LEU A 53 -9.64 -2.03 -22.62
CA LEU A 53 -9.82 -3.49 -22.48
C LEU A 53 -8.65 -4.29 -23.08
N SER A 54 -7.68 -3.64 -23.73
CA SER A 54 -6.43 -4.28 -24.19
C SER A 54 -5.42 -4.52 -23.07
N ARG A 55 -5.59 -3.89 -21.90
CA ARG A 55 -4.84 -4.22 -20.70
C ARG A 55 -5.79 -4.95 -19.76
N GLU A 56 -5.87 -6.27 -19.89
CA GLU A 56 -6.43 -7.10 -18.82
C GLU A 56 -5.77 -6.70 -17.50
N VAL A 57 -6.55 -6.67 -16.42
CA VAL A 57 -6.00 -6.47 -15.07
C VAL A 57 -5.05 -7.63 -14.81
N ASN A 58 -3.76 -7.40 -15.03
CA ASN A 58 -2.73 -8.40 -14.80
C ASN A 58 -2.36 -8.37 -13.31
N ASP A 59 -2.66 -9.47 -12.61
CA ASP A 59 -2.30 -9.65 -11.20
C ASP A 59 -0.78 -9.59 -10.99
N GLU A 60 0.02 -10.01 -11.98
CA GLU A 60 1.48 -9.95 -11.92
C GLU A 60 1.97 -8.50 -11.94
N GLU A 61 1.49 -7.68 -12.88
CA GLU A 61 1.84 -6.25 -12.94
C GLU A 61 1.38 -5.53 -11.68
N PHE A 62 0.14 -5.77 -11.24
CA PHE A 62 -0.33 -5.20 -9.98
C PHE A 62 0.55 -5.59 -8.78
N GLY A 63 1.02 -6.85 -8.76
CA GLY A 63 1.98 -7.33 -7.77
C GLY A 63 3.34 -6.63 -7.83
N LYS A 64 3.83 -6.28 -9.03
CA LYS A 64 5.06 -5.50 -9.22
C LYS A 64 4.90 -4.09 -8.65
N GLU A 65 3.81 -3.40 -8.97
CA GLU A 65 3.56 -2.04 -8.45
C GLU A 65 3.48 -2.02 -6.91
N LEU A 66 2.86 -3.04 -6.30
CA LEU A 66 2.84 -3.21 -4.84
C LEU A 66 4.25 -3.43 -4.28
N ALA A 67 5.06 -4.24 -4.96
CA ALA A 67 6.44 -4.49 -4.55
C ALA A 67 7.31 -3.23 -4.66
N ASP A 68 7.16 -2.45 -5.73
CA ASP A 68 7.91 -1.21 -5.94
C ASP A 68 7.53 -0.15 -4.90
N ALA A 69 6.25 -0.01 -4.56
CA ALA A 69 5.81 0.83 -3.44
C ALA A 69 6.46 0.42 -2.10
N ILE A 70 6.56 -0.89 -1.81
CA ILE A 70 7.25 -1.39 -0.61
C ILE A 70 8.75 -1.06 -0.67
N ILE A 71 9.38 -1.25 -1.83
CA ILE A 71 10.80 -0.94 -2.03
C ILE A 71 11.06 0.54 -1.75
N PHE A 72 10.31 1.46 -2.34
CA PHE A 72 10.52 2.89 -2.11
C PHE A 72 10.23 3.32 -0.67
N LEU A 73 9.25 2.73 0.01
CA LEU A 73 9.03 2.93 1.46
C LEU A 73 10.27 2.50 2.27
N VAL A 74 10.85 1.35 1.94
CA VAL A 74 12.08 0.87 2.58
C VAL A 74 13.27 1.79 2.26
N LYS A 75 13.39 2.27 1.01
CA LYS A 75 14.43 3.24 0.64
C LYS A 75 14.34 4.52 1.45
N ILE A 76 13.12 5.02 1.69
CA ILE A 76 12.88 6.18 2.56
C ILE A 76 13.38 5.90 3.99
N ALA A 77 13.04 4.74 4.57
CA ALA A 77 13.51 4.37 5.90
C ALA A 77 15.04 4.29 5.96
N ASN A 78 15.67 3.66 4.97
CA ASN A 78 17.13 3.55 4.86
C ASN A 78 17.81 4.92 4.75
N ALA A 79 17.28 5.81 3.91
CA ALA A 79 17.80 7.17 3.71
C ALA A 79 17.68 8.05 4.97
N GLN A 80 16.81 7.68 5.91
CA GLN A 80 16.62 8.37 7.20
C GLN A 80 17.25 7.64 8.38
N GLY A 81 17.94 6.51 8.15
CA GLY A 81 18.56 5.72 9.21
C GLY A 81 17.56 5.06 10.16
N ILE A 82 16.32 4.81 9.70
CA ILE A 82 15.25 4.22 10.51
C ILE A 82 15.34 2.70 10.43
N ASN A 83 15.35 2.04 11.60
CA ASN A 83 15.13 0.60 11.71
C ASN A 83 13.64 0.30 11.55
N LEU A 84 13.19 0.04 10.32
CA LEU A 84 11.78 -0.09 9.99
C LEU A 84 11.18 -1.36 10.60
N ASP A 85 11.94 -2.46 10.61
CA ASP A 85 11.52 -3.73 11.22
C ASP A 85 11.15 -3.55 12.70
N GLU A 86 12.03 -2.91 13.48
CA GLU A 86 11.78 -2.63 14.90
C GLU A 86 10.56 -1.72 15.11
N ILE A 87 10.39 -0.69 14.28
CA ILE A 87 9.25 0.23 14.36
C ILE A 87 7.94 -0.50 14.02
N ILE A 88 7.94 -1.37 13.00
CA ILE A 88 6.77 -2.17 12.62
C ILE A 88 6.41 -3.13 13.75
N GLN A 89 7.38 -3.85 14.33
CA GLN A 89 7.13 -4.80 15.42
C GLN A 89 6.52 -4.08 16.64
N LYS A 90 7.08 -2.95 17.05
CA LYS A 90 6.55 -2.12 18.15
C LYS A 90 5.10 -1.67 17.88
N LYS A 91 4.82 -1.24 16.65
CA LYS A 91 3.50 -0.74 16.26
C LYS A 91 2.47 -1.86 16.10
N ALA A 92 2.86 -2.99 15.54
CA ALA A 92 2.00 -4.15 15.34
C ALA A 92 1.54 -4.70 16.69
N ASN A 93 2.47 -5.02 17.60
CA ASN A 93 2.13 -5.54 18.93
C ASN A 93 1.15 -4.61 19.66
N LYS A 94 1.43 -3.30 19.69
CA LYS A 94 0.54 -2.32 20.30
C LYS A 94 -0.85 -2.25 19.64
N ASN A 95 -0.89 -2.28 18.31
CA ASN A 95 -2.15 -2.14 17.58
C ASN A 95 -3.07 -3.34 17.79
N TRP A 96 -2.53 -4.55 17.72
CA TRP A 96 -3.32 -5.77 17.72
C TRP A 96 -3.88 -6.05 19.12
N ASP A 97 -3.06 -5.85 20.15
CA ASP A 97 -3.44 -6.19 21.52
C ASP A 97 -4.30 -5.11 22.19
N GLU A 98 -4.04 -3.82 21.92
CA GLU A 98 -4.70 -2.72 22.65
C GLU A 98 -5.75 -2.00 21.81
N ARG A 99 -5.49 -1.78 20.51
CA ARG A 99 -6.28 -0.87 19.69
C ARG A 99 -7.40 -1.56 18.92
N PHE A 100 -7.19 -2.82 18.55
CA PHE A 100 -8.11 -3.58 17.69
C PHE A 100 -8.57 -4.91 18.32
N PRO A 101 -9.33 -4.88 19.43
CA PRO A 101 -9.90 -6.10 20.01
C PRO A 101 -10.80 -6.83 19.00
N ILE A 102 -10.62 -8.16 18.87
CA ILE A 102 -11.26 -8.99 17.85
C ILE A 102 -12.78 -8.80 17.82
N GLU A 103 -13.44 -8.91 18.97
CA GLU A 103 -14.90 -8.80 19.07
C GLU A 103 -15.42 -7.44 18.57
N LYS A 104 -14.72 -6.36 18.93
CA LYS A 104 -15.05 -5.02 18.48
C LYS A 104 -14.85 -4.88 16.98
N CYS A 105 -13.73 -5.35 16.44
CA CYS A 105 -13.44 -5.28 15.01
C CYS A 105 -14.45 -6.08 14.16
N LEU A 106 -14.88 -7.25 14.64
CA LEU A 106 -15.92 -8.05 13.98
C LEU A 106 -17.27 -7.33 13.97
N LYS A 107 -17.65 -6.70 15.09
CA LYS A 107 -18.85 -5.87 15.14
C LYS A 107 -18.75 -4.68 14.18
N ASP A 108 -17.66 -3.92 14.23
CA ASP A 108 -17.44 -2.74 13.38
C ASP A 108 -17.49 -3.10 11.88
N SER A 109 -17.02 -4.30 11.50
CA SER A 109 -17.08 -4.81 10.12
C SER A 109 -18.52 -5.13 9.68
N LYS A 110 -19.34 -5.73 10.55
CA LYS A 110 -20.77 -5.95 10.26
C LYS A 110 -21.49 -4.63 10.08
N ASP A 111 -21.28 -3.70 11.01
CA ASP A 111 -21.86 -2.36 10.96
C ASP A 111 -21.40 -1.60 9.70
N TYR A 112 -20.16 -1.80 9.24
CA TYR A 112 -19.64 -1.22 8.00
C TYR A 112 -20.40 -1.71 6.77
N ILE A 113 -20.62 -3.01 6.63
CA ILE A 113 -21.34 -3.59 5.49
C ILE A 113 -22.77 -3.02 5.43
N GLU A 114 -23.47 -2.97 6.56
CA GLU A 114 -24.82 -2.38 6.61
C GLU A 114 -24.83 -0.90 6.21
N ARG A 115 -23.83 -0.12 6.64
CA ARG A 115 -23.69 1.29 6.23
C ARG A 115 -23.44 1.43 4.73
N GLN A 116 -22.57 0.62 4.14
CA GLN A 116 -22.29 0.67 2.70
C GLN A 116 -23.53 0.30 1.87
N GLN A 117 -24.30 -0.71 2.30
CA GLN A 117 -25.54 -1.07 1.63
C GLN A 117 -26.54 0.09 1.62
N LYS A 118 -26.73 0.77 2.76
CA LYS A 118 -27.60 1.96 2.86
C LYS A 118 -27.13 3.10 1.94
N ILE A 119 -25.83 3.35 1.85
CA ILE A 119 -25.26 4.36 0.94
C ILE A 119 -25.57 3.98 -0.51
N LEU A 120 -25.35 2.72 -0.89
CA LEU A 120 -25.63 2.23 -2.23
C LEU A 120 -27.11 2.37 -2.60
N ASP A 121 -28.01 2.01 -1.68
CA ASP A 121 -29.45 2.17 -1.89
C ASP A 121 -29.84 3.65 -2.03
N SER A 122 -29.20 4.56 -1.28
CA SER A 122 -29.42 6.00 -1.45
C SER A 122 -29.00 6.52 -2.83
N PHE A 123 -27.96 5.95 -3.43
CA PHE A 123 -27.56 6.30 -4.80
C PHE A 123 -28.57 5.78 -5.81
N ARG A 124 -29.11 4.57 -5.60
CA ARG A 124 -30.14 4.00 -6.47
C ARG A 124 -31.42 4.83 -6.46
N GLU A 125 -31.86 5.28 -5.29
CA GLU A 125 -33.05 6.15 -5.19
C GLU A 125 -32.85 7.50 -5.88
N LYS A 126 -31.64 8.09 -5.85
CA LYS A 126 -31.34 9.33 -6.58
C LYS A 126 -31.39 9.20 -8.11
N LEU A 127 -31.31 7.97 -8.62
CA LEU A 127 -31.33 7.67 -10.05
C LEU A 127 -32.73 7.26 -10.56
N LYS A 128 -33.72 7.18 -9.67
CA LYS A 128 -35.13 6.96 -10.02
C LYS A 128 -35.86 8.29 -10.19
#